data_AF-A0A081FZA9-F1
#
_entry.id   AF-A0A081FZA9-F1
#
_cell.length_a   1.000
_cell.length_b   1.000
_cell.length_c   1.000
_cell.angle_alpha   90.00
_cell.angle_beta   90.00
_cell.angle_gamma   90.00
#
_symmetry.space_group_name_H-M   'P 1'
#
loop_
_entity.id
_entity.type
_entity.pdbx_description
1 polymer ?
#
loop_
_entity_poly.entity_id
_entity_poly.type
_entity_poly.pdbx_seq_one_letter_code
_entity_poly.pdbx_strand_id
1 'polypeptide(L)'
;MSRNKKQRRLGSFMAVLEQKPKKQERLADPTSKEARKQKALRDRKKHKSMYEKAQATQSRAERDAEAGRKGTRHGGPLADKIRRLNLEQQESEES
;
A
#
# COMPACT_ATOMS: atom_id res chain seq x y z
N MET A 1 -19.24 -43.25 -9.36
CA MET A 1 -18.62 -43.11 -10.70
C MET A 1 -17.96 -41.74 -10.85
N SER A 2 -16.67 -41.58 -10.51
CA SER A 2 -15.97 -40.31 -10.74
C SER A 2 -15.33 -40.32 -12.14
N ARG A 3 -15.83 -39.48 -13.04
CA ARG A 3 -15.19 -39.23 -14.34
C ARG A 3 -14.08 -38.19 -14.16
N ASN A 4 -12.87 -38.63 -13.80
CA ASN A 4 -11.70 -37.76 -13.91
C ASN A 4 -11.28 -37.69 -15.38
N LYS A 5 -11.54 -36.54 -16.04
CA LYS A 5 -11.07 -36.30 -17.41
C LYS A 5 -9.55 -36.26 -17.45
N LYS A 6 -8.92 -36.96 -18.40
CA LYS A 6 -7.49 -36.86 -18.70
C LYS A 6 -7.15 -35.39 -18.99
N GLN A 7 -6.43 -34.72 -18.10
CA GLN A 7 -5.82 -33.42 -18.38
C GLN A 7 -4.66 -33.63 -19.37
N ARG A 8 -4.69 -32.94 -20.52
CA ARG A 8 -3.55 -32.90 -21.44
C ARG A 8 -2.43 -32.08 -20.78
N ARG A 9 -1.44 -32.76 -20.18
CA ARG A 9 -0.18 -32.14 -19.69
C ARG A 9 0.76 -31.69 -20.83
N LEU A 10 0.23 -31.29 -21.98
CA LEU A 10 1.04 -30.92 -23.16
C LEU A 10 1.71 -29.55 -23.03
N GLY A 11 1.30 -28.71 -22.08
CA GLY A 11 1.90 -27.40 -21.83
C GLY A 11 3.03 -27.39 -20.80
N SER A 12 3.25 -28.49 -20.06
CA SER A 12 4.23 -28.52 -18.95
C SER A 12 5.64 -28.96 -19.35
N PHE A 13 5.81 -29.50 -20.57
CA PHE A 13 7.08 -30.12 -21.01
C PHE A 13 7.88 -29.27 -22.01
N MET A 14 7.42 -28.06 -22.35
CA MET A 14 8.09 -27.13 -23.27
C MET A 14 8.70 -25.94 -22.52
N ALA A 15 9.39 -26.19 -21.39
CA ALA A 15 9.64 -25.17 -20.38
C ALA A 15 10.94 -24.35 -20.56
N VAL A 16 11.77 -24.56 -21.59
CA VAL A 16 13.14 -24.00 -21.56
C VAL A 16 13.55 -23.13 -22.76
N LEU A 17 12.92 -23.24 -23.93
CA LEU A 17 13.48 -22.50 -25.08
C LEU A 17 13.19 -20.99 -25.06
N GLU A 18 11.99 -20.54 -24.65
CA GLU A 18 11.71 -19.10 -24.46
C GLU A 18 10.58 -18.90 -23.42
N GLN A 19 10.93 -18.87 -22.14
CA GLN A 19 9.95 -18.46 -21.13
C GLN A 19 9.65 -16.97 -21.30
N LYS A 20 8.46 -16.67 -21.81
CA LYS A 20 7.95 -15.30 -21.83
C LYS A 20 7.99 -14.73 -20.41
N PRO A 21 8.44 -13.46 -20.22
CA PRO A 21 8.55 -12.89 -18.90
C PRO A 21 7.20 -12.89 -18.19
N LYS A 22 7.23 -13.17 -16.89
CA LYS A 22 6.03 -13.26 -16.06
C LYS A 22 5.34 -11.91 -16.02
N LYS A 23 4.04 -11.93 -15.72
CA LYS A 23 3.27 -10.70 -15.56
C LYS A 23 3.89 -9.79 -14.49
N GLN A 24 4.40 -10.36 -13.40
CA GLN A 24 5.07 -9.62 -12.33
C GLN A 24 6.34 -8.91 -12.81
N GLU A 25 7.18 -9.60 -13.58
CA GLU A 25 8.40 -9.03 -14.18
C GLU A 25 8.07 -7.88 -15.12
N ARG A 26 7.05 -8.06 -15.99
CA ARG A 26 6.58 -6.97 -16.85
C ARG A 26 6.03 -5.80 -16.03
N LEU A 27 5.38 -6.02 -14.89
CA LEU A 27 4.90 -4.92 -14.05
C LEU A 27 6.02 -4.17 -13.33
N ALA A 28 7.13 -4.86 -13.03
CA ALA A 28 8.30 -4.23 -12.41
C ALA A 28 8.99 -3.26 -13.38
N ASP A 29 9.02 -3.59 -14.68
CA ASP A 29 9.59 -2.72 -15.71
C ASP A 29 8.69 -1.51 -16.01
N PRO A 30 9.14 -0.26 -15.74
CA PRO A 30 8.30 0.92 -15.90
C PRO A 30 7.97 1.24 -17.37
N THR A 31 8.76 0.75 -18.31
CA THR A 31 8.61 0.98 -19.76
C THR A 31 7.75 -0.10 -20.44
N SER A 32 7.41 -1.18 -19.73
CA SER A 32 6.65 -2.28 -20.29
C SER A 32 5.23 -1.86 -20.70
N LYS A 33 4.62 -2.63 -21.61
CA LYS A 33 3.23 -2.41 -22.06
C LYS A 33 2.23 -2.57 -20.91
N GLU A 34 2.46 -3.54 -20.02
CA GLU A 34 1.58 -3.82 -18.88
C GLU A 34 1.65 -2.72 -17.82
N ALA A 35 2.86 -2.23 -17.51
CA ALA A 35 3.05 -1.11 -16.59
C ALA A 35 2.40 0.16 -17.12
N ARG A 36 2.61 0.49 -18.41
CA ARG A 36 1.94 1.62 -19.08
C ARG A 36 0.41 1.50 -19.05
N LYS A 37 -0.13 0.31 -19.31
CA LYS A 37 -1.57 0.05 -19.23
C LYS A 37 -2.12 0.25 -17.82
N GLN A 38 -1.43 -0.26 -16.79
CA GLN A 38 -1.85 -0.02 -15.40
C GLN A 38 -1.81 1.46 -15.03
N LYS A 39 -0.74 2.18 -15.42
CA LYS A 39 -0.62 3.62 -15.19
C LYS A 39 -1.77 4.37 -15.85
N ALA A 40 -2.03 4.13 -17.14
CA ALA A 40 -3.14 4.74 -17.86
C ALA A 40 -4.51 4.42 -17.24
N LEU A 41 -4.73 3.20 -16.74
CA LEU A 41 -5.96 2.85 -16.03
C LEU A 41 -6.09 3.57 -14.68
N ARG A 42 -4.99 3.74 -13.93
CA ARG A 42 -4.98 4.52 -12.69
C ARG A 42 -5.28 5.99 -12.96
N ASP A 43 -4.67 6.55 -14.00
CA ASP A 43 -4.85 7.94 -14.41
C ASP A 43 -6.28 8.18 -14.92
N ARG A 44 -6.83 7.25 -15.72
CA ARG A 44 -8.22 7.35 -16.24
C ARG A 44 -9.28 7.18 -15.16
N LYS A 45 -9.06 6.31 -14.17
CA LYS A 45 -10.05 6.04 -13.11
C LYS A 45 -10.10 7.11 -12.02
N LYS A 46 -9.13 8.02 -11.97
CA LYS A 46 -9.07 9.06 -10.94
C LYS A 46 -8.85 10.42 -11.59
N HIS A 47 -9.93 11.15 -11.82
CA HIS A 47 -9.83 12.61 -11.71
C HIS A 47 -9.51 12.89 -10.24
N LYS A 48 -8.22 12.97 -9.92
CA LYS A 48 -7.76 13.31 -8.57
C LYS A 48 -8.46 14.60 -8.15
N SER A 49 -9.02 14.62 -6.96
CA SER A 49 -9.56 15.85 -6.39
C SER A 49 -8.44 16.88 -6.24
N MET A 50 -8.78 18.18 -6.17
CA MET A 50 -7.78 19.24 -5.97
C MET A 50 -6.92 18.98 -4.71
N TYR A 51 -7.53 18.42 -3.66
CA TYR A 51 -6.84 18.01 -2.44
C TYR A 51 -5.83 16.89 -2.69
N GLU A 52 -6.21 15.83 -3.40
CA GLU A 52 -5.28 14.73 -3.72
C GLU A 52 -4.11 15.18 -4.61
N LYS A 53 -4.32 16.19 -5.46
CA LYS A 53 -3.25 16.78 -6.26
C LYS A 53 -2.26 17.58 -5.41
N ALA A 54 -2.75 18.40 -4.47
CA ALA A 54 -1.91 19.15 -3.54
C ALA A 54 -1.09 18.22 -2.62
N GLN A 55 -1.69 17.13 -2.15
CA GLN A 55 -1.01 16.14 -1.32
C GLN A 55 0.05 15.32 -2.07
N ALA A 56 -0.05 15.21 -3.41
CA ALA A 56 0.93 14.51 -4.23
C ALA A 56 2.19 15.35 -4.51
N THR A 57 2.08 16.68 -4.41
CA THR A 57 3.22 17.60 -4.54
C THR A 57 3.97 17.80 -3.22
N GLN A 58 3.33 17.51 -2.08
CA GLN A 58 3.96 17.63 -0.77
C GLN A 58 4.89 16.45 -0.47
N SER A 59 6.08 16.75 0.05
CA SER A 59 6.99 15.72 0.53
C SER A 59 6.39 15.00 1.76
N ARG A 60 6.85 13.78 2.05
CA ARG A 60 6.38 13.04 3.24
C ARG A 60 6.65 13.83 4.53
N ALA A 61 7.78 14.56 4.57
CA ALA A 61 8.16 15.40 5.69
C ALA A 61 7.21 16.60 5.88
N GLU A 62 6.78 17.25 4.79
CA GLU A 62 5.79 18.34 4.85
C GLU A 62 4.43 17.86 5.34
N ARG A 63 3.98 16.69 4.89
CA ARG A 63 2.72 16.08 5.37
C ARG A 63 2.78 15.74 6.85
N ASP A 64 3.89 15.21 7.31
CA ASP A 64 4.10 14.86 8.72
C ASP A 64 4.23 16.12 9.60
N ALA A 65 4.77 17.22 9.07
CA ALA A 65 4.81 18.52 9.75
C ALA A 65 3.44 19.19 9.82
N GLU A 66 2.68 19.20 8.72
CA GLU A 66 1.33 19.79 8.62
C GLU A 66 0.29 18.99 9.43
N ALA A 67 0.44 17.66 9.50
CA ALA A 67 -0.42 16.80 10.31
C ALA A 67 -0.22 16.99 11.84
N GLY A 68 0.83 17.70 12.25
CA GLY A 68 1.26 17.85 13.65
C GLY A 68 1.89 16.57 14.21
N ARG A 69 2.60 16.69 15.35
CA ARG A 69 3.09 15.51 16.08
C ARG A 69 1.90 14.62 16.44
N LYS A 70 1.96 13.31 16.14
CA LYS A 70 1.00 12.31 16.64
C LYS A 70 0.79 12.55 18.14
N GLY A 71 -0.38 13.06 18.53
CA GLY A 71 -0.72 13.38 19.93
C GLY A 71 -1.09 14.84 20.22
N THR A 72 -0.93 15.79 19.29
CA THR A 72 -1.28 17.21 19.53
C THR A 72 -2.73 17.59 19.21
N ARG A 73 -3.51 16.67 18.62
CA ARG A 73 -4.96 16.84 18.48
C ARG A 73 -5.63 16.46 19.81
N HIS A 74 -6.62 17.23 20.26
CA HIS A 74 -7.47 16.86 21.40
C HIS A 74 -8.12 15.50 21.11
N GLY A 75 -7.52 14.41 21.60
CA GLY A 75 -7.89 13.03 21.28
C GLY A 75 -9.17 12.54 21.98
N GLY A 76 -10.06 13.47 22.33
CA GLY A 76 -11.25 13.21 23.12
C GLY A 76 -10.96 12.72 24.55
N PRO A 77 -12.02 12.43 25.33
CA PRO A 77 -11.91 12.09 26.76
C PRO A 77 -11.06 10.84 27.04
N LEU A 78 -11.05 9.87 26.12
CA LEU A 78 -10.27 8.63 26.27
C LEU A 78 -8.76 8.90 26.18
N ALA A 79 -8.33 9.76 25.26
CA ALA A 79 -6.91 10.11 25.15
C ALA A 79 -6.41 10.91 26.36
N ASP A 80 -7.25 11.78 26.92
CA ASP A 80 -6.94 12.47 28.17
C ASP A 80 -6.78 11.49 29.34
N LYS A 81 -7.67 10.48 29.42
CA LYS A 81 -7.58 9.43 30.45
C LYS A 81 -6.30 8.61 30.33
N ILE A 82 -5.93 8.18 29.13
CA ILE A 82 -4.70 7.42 28.88
C ILE A 82 -3.47 8.24 29.27
N ARG A 83 -3.45 9.56 28.96
CA ARG A 83 -2.36 10.44 29.39
C ARG A 83 -2.22 10.50 30.91
N ARG A 84 -3.33 10.63 31.65
CA ARG A 84 -3.30 10.64 33.12
C ARG A 84 -2.77 9.32 33.69
N LEU A 85 -3.29 8.19 33.20
CA LEU A 85 -2.86 6.87 33.66
C LEU A 85 -1.36 6.63 33.40
N ASN A 86 -0.84 7.07 32.25
CA ASN A 86 0.58 6.91 31.95
C ASN A 86 1.46 7.80 32.86
N LEU A 87 1.01 9.00 33.22
CA LEU A 87 1.72 9.87 34.17
C LEU A 87 1.72 9.27 35.58
N GLU A 88 0.57 8.78 36.05
CA GLU A 88 0.45 8.09 37.34
C GLU A 88 1.34 6.84 37.42
N GLN A 89 1.45 6.07 36.32
CA GLN A 89 2.35 4.93 36.25
C GLN A 89 3.82 5.34 36.32
N GLN A 90 4.23 6.39 35.61
CA GLN A 90 5.60 6.91 35.66
C GLN A 90 5.99 7.39 37.07
N GLU A 91 5.10 8.13 37.74
CA GLU A 91 5.32 8.59 39.12
C GLU A 91 5.42 7.42 40.11
N SER A 92 4.68 6.33 39.86
CA SER A 92 4.74 5.12 40.70
C SER A 92 5.97 4.24 40.47
N GLU A 93 6.60 4.32 39.30
CA GLU A 93 7.82 3.58 38.97
C GLU A 93 9.10 4.34 39.40
N GLU A 94 9.00 5.65 39.63
CA GLU A 94 10.11 6.51 40.09
C GLU A 94 10.18 6.67 41.63
N SER A 95 9.22 6.13 42.40
CA SER A 95 9.25 6.00 43.88
C SER A 95 9.58 4.58 44.34
#